data_AF-A0A9P6QM41-F1
#
_entry.id   AF-A0A9P6QM41-F1
#
_cell.length_a   1.000
_cell.length_b   1.000
_cell.length_c   1.000
_cell.angle_alpha   90.00
_cell.angle_beta   90.00
_cell.angle_gamma   90.00
#
_symmetry.space_group_name_H-M   'P 1'
#
loop_
_entity.id
_entity.type
_entity.pdbx_description
1 polymer ?
#
loop_
_entity_poly.entity_id
_entity_poly.type
_entity_poly.pdbx_seq_one_letter_code
_entity_poly.pdbx_strand_id
1 'polypeptide(L)'
;PIQRKTTKNAIWLMEDAFFTRETVKRLNISKSTLARIRFENKENMEEDNGGRSRKLTVETVEHLKLNMKREVLRTSINAIKESNRLLPQPVSVTTVRRRLREAD
;
A
#
# COMPACT_ATOMS: atom_id res chain seq x y z
N PRO A 1 -14.20 29.39 3.89
CA PRO A 1 -14.73 28.36 2.95
C PRO A 1 -13.59 27.75 2.12
N ILE A 2 -13.49 26.41 2.06
CA ILE A 2 -12.52 25.74 1.17
C ILE A 2 -12.99 25.98 -0.28
N GLN A 3 -12.09 26.33 -1.19
CA GLN A 3 -12.48 26.57 -2.58
C GLN A 3 -12.92 25.25 -3.21
N ARG A 4 -14.06 25.24 -3.91
CA ARG A 4 -14.63 24.03 -4.54
C ARG A 4 -13.64 23.32 -5.48
N LYS A 5 -12.77 24.07 -6.16
CA LYS A 5 -11.72 23.55 -7.03
C LYS A 5 -10.68 22.72 -6.25
N THR A 6 -10.29 23.18 -5.06
CA THR A 6 -9.33 22.47 -4.19
C THR A 6 -9.93 21.19 -3.64
N THR A 7 -11.23 21.20 -3.29
CA THR A 7 -11.96 20.00 -2.86
C THR A 7 -12.01 18.95 -3.95
N LYS A 8 -12.39 19.33 -5.19
CA LYS A 8 -12.46 18.40 -6.32
C LYS A 8 -11.10 17.79 -6.65
N ASN A 9 -10.04 18.60 -6.65
CA ASN A 9 -8.69 18.11 -6.90
C ASN A 9 -8.16 17.21 -5.78
N ALA A 10 -8.54 17.47 -4.51
CA ALA A 10 -8.17 16.64 -3.38
C ALA A 10 -8.84 15.27 -3.45
N ILE A 11 -10.13 15.22 -3.80
CA ILE A 11 -10.86 13.96 -4.00
C ILE A 11 -10.22 13.15 -5.13
N TRP A 12 -10.00 13.78 -6.29
CA TRP A 12 -9.38 13.12 -7.44
C TRP A 12 -7.99 12.53 -7.11
N LEU A 13 -7.15 13.27 -6.38
CA LEU A 13 -5.84 12.75 -5.96
C LEU A 13 -5.95 11.60 -4.94
N MET A 14 -6.95 11.63 -4.06
CA MET A 14 -7.16 10.55 -3.09
C MET A 14 -7.73 9.28 -3.74
N GLU A 15 -8.56 9.42 -4.79
CA GLU A 15 -9.06 8.31 -5.61
C GLU A 15 -7.96 7.68 -6.48
N ASP A 16 -7.02 8.47 -7.00
CA ASP A 16 -5.87 7.99 -7.79
C ASP A 16 -4.76 7.36 -6.93
N ALA A 17 -5.14 6.82 -5.77
CA ALA A 17 -4.28 6.15 -4.78
C ALA A 17 -3.07 6.96 -4.26
N PHE A 18 -3.07 8.30 -4.38
CA PHE A 18 -2.01 9.09 -3.75
C PHE A 18 -2.16 9.11 -2.24
N PHE A 19 -1.04 8.90 -1.55
CA PHE A 19 -1.01 9.01 -0.09
C PHE A 19 -1.41 10.41 0.37
N THR A 20 -2.16 10.48 1.48
CA THR A 20 -2.53 11.72 2.18
C THR A 20 -1.37 12.73 2.27
N ARG A 21 -0.13 12.27 2.50
CA ARG A 21 1.07 13.12 2.55
C ARG A 21 1.41 13.78 1.22
N GLU A 22 1.26 13.04 0.12
CA GLU A 22 1.58 13.50 -1.22
C GLU A 22 0.50 14.47 -1.72
N THR A 23 -0.77 14.18 -1.44
CA THR A 23 -1.91 15.07 -1.73
C THR A 23 -1.77 16.42 -1.04
N VAL A 24 -1.38 16.44 0.24
CA VAL A 24 -1.07 17.69 0.98
C VAL A 24 0.04 18.48 0.32
N LYS A 25 1.13 17.82 -0.12
CA LYS A 25 2.24 18.49 -0.79
C LYS A 25 1.83 19.06 -2.15
N ARG A 26 1.11 18.31 -2.98
CA ARG A 26 0.71 18.72 -4.32
C ARG A 26 -0.28 19.87 -4.32
N LEU A 27 -1.22 19.86 -3.38
CA LEU A 27 -2.25 20.89 -3.29
C LEU A 27 -1.85 22.05 -2.37
N ASN A 28 -0.70 21.96 -1.70
CA ASN A 28 -0.21 22.93 -0.73
C ASN A 28 -1.28 23.28 0.33
N ILE A 29 -1.97 22.27 0.85
CA ILE A 29 -3.01 22.42 1.89
C ILE A 29 -2.56 21.77 3.19
N SER A 30 -3.09 22.24 4.32
CA SER A 30 -2.82 21.58 5.60
C SER A 30 -3.44 20.18 5.66
N LYS A 31 -2.82 19.30 6.44
CA LYS A 31 -3.37 17.96 6.74
C LYS A 31 -4.78 18.04 7.34
N SER A 32 -5.03 19.05 8.19
CA SER A 32 -6.35 19.28 8.79
C SER A 32 -7.41 19.63 7.75
N THR A 33 -7.05 20.40 6.72
CA THR A 33 -7.96 20.72 5.61
C THR A 33 -8.28 19.49 4.79
N LEU A 34 -7.29 18.66 4.47
CA LEU A 34 -7.49 17.41 3.74
C LEU A 34 -8.35 16.42 4.55
N ALA A 35 -8.11 16.31 5.86
CA ALA A 35 -8.90 15.47 6.76
C ALA A 35 -10.37 15.93 6.81
N ARG A 36 -10.62 17.25 6.82
CA ARG A 36 -11.98 17.78 6.78
C ARG A 36 -12.69 17.49 5.46
N ILE A 37 -12.01 17.69 4.33
CA ILE A 37 -12.53 17.34 3.00
C ILE A 37 -12.91 15.85 2.96
N ARG A 38 -12.02 14.98 3.45
CA ARG A 38 -12.26 13.54 3.47
C ARG A 38 -13.42 13.16 4.39
N PHE A 39 -13.55 13.80 5.56
CA PHE A 39 -14.67 13.56 6.47
C PHE A 39 -16.01 13.99 5.85
N GLU A 40 -16.06 15.16 5.21
CA GLU A 40 -17.25 15.67 4.51
C GLU A 40 -17.66 14.82 3.31
N ASN A 41 -16.74 14.04 2.73
CA ASN A 41 -16.97 13.21 1.53
C ASN A 41 -16.83 11.70 1.81
N LYS A 42 -16.87 11.28 3.07
CA LYS A 42 -16.59 9.90 3.49
C LYS A 42 -17.49 8.86 2.84
N GLU A 43 -18.74 9.19 2.54
CA GLU A 43 -19.70 8.27 1.90
C GLU A 43 -19.38 8.00 0.41
N ASN A 44 -18.66 8.92 -0.25
CA ASN A 44 -18.35 8.83 -1.68
C ASN A 44 -16.89 8.46 -1.95
N MET A 45 -16.11 8.15 -0.90
CA MET A 45 -14.68 7.91 -0.99
C MET A 45 -14.33 6.53 -0.43
N GLU A 46 -13.42 5.83 -1.11
CA GLU A 46 -12.86 4.59 -0.58
C GLU A 46 -12.15 4.85 0.76
N GLU A 47 -12.27 3.88 1.69
CA GLU A 47 -11.53 3.95 2.94
C GLU A 47 -10.02 3.88 2.64
N ASP A 48 -9.32 5.02 2.82
CA ASP A 48 -7.86 5.01 2.92
C ASP A 48 -7.49 4.15 4.13
N ASN A 49 -7.14 2.90 3.83
CA ASN A 49 -6.65 1.90 4.77
C ASN A 49 -5.29 2.30 5.37
N GLY A 50 -4.71 3.41 4.91
CA GLY A 50 -3.46 3.94 5.42
C GLY A 50 -2.27 3.01 5.23
N GLY A 51 -1.10 3.54 5.55
CA GLY A 51 0.14 2.79 5.56
C GLY A 51 0.98 2.96 4.30
N ARG A 52 2.30 2.85 4.47
CA ARG A 52 3.26 2.91 3.37
C ARG A 52 3.06 1.68 2.46
N SER A 53 3.20 1.86 1.14
CA SER A 53 3.26 0.73 0.20
C SER A 53 4.19 -0.33 0.75
N ARG A 54 3.67 -1.55 0.84
CA ARG A 54 4.38 -2.66 1.49
C ARG A 54 5.55 -3.05 0.60
N LYS A 55 6.71 -3.34 1.22
CA LYS A 55 7.92 -3.76 0.50
C LYS A 55 7.71 -5.06 -0.28
N LEU A 56 6.81 -5.92 0.19
CA LEU A 56 6.39 -7.13 -0.49
C LEU A 56 5.10 -6.83 -1.25
N THR A 57 5.13 -6.95 -2.58
CA THR A 57 3.93 -6.80 -3.43
C THR A 57 3.06 -8.06 -3.36
N VAL A 58 1.78 -7.95 -3.72
CA VAL A 58 0.84 -9.08 -3.77
C VAL A 58 1.32 -10.14 -4.77
N GLU A 59 1.74 -9.71 -5.96
CA GLU A 59 2.31 -10.60 -6.99
C GLU A 59 3.50 -11.42 -6.47
N THR A 60 4.38 -10.79 -5.69
CA THR A 60 5.54 -11.48 -5.09
C THR A 60 5.06 -12.54 -4.08
N VAL A 61 4.01 -12.26 -3.31
CA VAL A 61 3.44 -13.23 -2.35
C VAL A 61 2.85 -14.42 -3.09
N GLU A 62 2.08 -14.19 -4.15
CA GLU A 62 1.46 -15.24 -4.96
C GLU A 62 2.51 -16.13 -5.62
N HIS A 63 3.56 -15.53 -6.18
CA HIS A 63 4.69 -16.26 -6.75
C HIS A 63 5.36 -17.17 -5.71
N LEU A 64 5.61 -16.65 -4.51
CA LEU A 64 6.20 -17.43 -3.42
C LEU A 64 5.27 -18.58 -2.99
N LYS A 65 3.96 -18.34 -2.86
CA LYS A 65 2.97 -19.38 -2.53
C LYS A 65 2.93 -20.48 -3.58
N LEU A 66 2.89 -20.11 -4.86
CA LEU A 66 2.86 -21.07 -5.95
C LEU A 66 4.10 -21.98 -5.92
N ASN A 67 5.28 -21.39 -5.71
CA ASN A 67 6.53 -22.15 -5.66
C ASN A 67 6.68 -22.97 -4.36
N MET A 68 6.08 -22.55 -3.26
CA MET A 68 5.97 -23.39 -2.05
C MET A 68 5.03 -24.57 -2.28
N LYS A 69 3.88 -24.35 -2.93
CA LYS A 69 2.91 -25.41 -3.27
C LYS A 69 3.50 -26.44 -4.25
N ARG A 70 4.39 -26.01 -5.15
CA ARG A 70 5.13 -26.88 -6.08
C ARG A 70 6.37 -27.55 -5.45
N GLU A 71 6.56 -27.40 -4.13
CA GLU A 71 7.74 -27.90 -3.39
C GLU A 71 9.11 -27.37 -3.87
N VAL A 72 9.14 -26.34 -4.72
CA VAL A 72 10.37 -25.69 -5.19
C VAL A 72 11.00 -24.88 -4.05
N LEU A 73 10.17 -24.22 -3.24
CA LEU A 73 10.59 -23.46 -2.05
C LEU A 73 10.24 -24.22 -0.77
N ARG A 74 11.06 -25.21 -0.41
CA ARG A 74 10.83 -26.09 0.75
C ARG A 74 10.95 -25.40 2.12
N THR A 75 11.73 -24.33 2.20
CA THR A 75 12.02 -23.67 3.48
C THR A 75 11.75 -22.17 3.41
N SER A 76 11.45 -21.56 4.56
CA SER A 76 11.30 -20.10 4.65
C SER A 76 12.57 -19.37 4.20
N ILE A 77 13.76 -19.98 4.37
CA ILE A 77 15.04 -19.42 3.95
C ILE A 77 15.11 -19.32 2.42
N ASN A 78 14.66 -20.35 1.70
CA ASN A 78 14.62 -20.34 0.24
C ASN A 78 13.62 -19.30 -0.28
N ALA A 79 12.45 -19.19 0.37
CA ALA A 79 11.46 -18.17 0.02
C ALA A 79 12.00 -16.74 0.15
N ILE A 80 12.87 -16.49 1.13
CA ILE A 80 13.49 -15.16 1.33
C ILE A 80 14.56 -14.88 0.29
N LYS A 81 15.40 -15.88 -0.03
CA LYS A 81 16.40 -15.73 -1.09
C LYS A 81 15.72 -15.37 -2.41
N GLU A 82 14.62 -16.04 -2.71
CA GLU A 82 13.82 -15.77 -3.90
C GLU A 82 13.15 -14.39 -3.83
N SER A 83 12.52 -14.03 -2.70
CA SER A 83 11.89 -12.72 -2.55
C SER A 83 12.89 -11.57 -2.66
N ASN A 84 14.08 -11.72 -2.08
CA ASN A 84 15.12 -10.69 -2.11
C ASN A 84 15.80 -10.58 -3.48
N ARG A 85 15.68 -11.61 -4.34
CA ARG A 85 16.12 -11.54 -5.74
C ARG A 85 15.13 -10.74 -6.60
N LEU A 86 13.84 -10.85 -6.30
CA LEU A 86 12.76 -10.20 -7.05
C LEU A 86 12.53 -8.75 -6.63
N LEU A 87 12.88 -8.39 -5.39
CA LEU A 87 12.58 -7.08 -4.82
C LEU A 87 13.79 -6.13 -4.86
N PRO A 88 13.59 -4.83 -5.15
CA PRO A 88 14.67 -3.85 -5.18
C PRO A 88 15.25 -3.55 -3.77
N GLN A 89 14.51 -3.89 -2.72
CA GLN A 89 14.97 -3.78 -1.34
C GLN A 89 14.76 -5.10 -0.61
N PRO A 90 15.77 -5.61 0.11
CA PRO A 90 15.64 -6.83 0.85
C PRO A 90 14.62 -6.70 2.00
N VAL A 91 13.96 -7.82 2.29
CA VAL A 91 12.95 -7.97 3.33
C VAL A 91 13.38 -9.02 4.36
N SER A 92 12.88 -8.87 5.59
CA SER A 92 13.17 -9.82 6.67
C SER A 92 12.38 -11.11 6.54
N VAL A 93 12.93 -12.20 7.12
CA VAL A 93 12.25 -13.49 7.30
C VAL A 93 10.85 -13.32 7.90
N THR A 94 10.77 -12.49 8.94
CA THR A 94 9.52 -12.23 9.68
C THR A 94 8.47 -11.56 8.80
N THR A 95 8.89 -10.65 7.91
CA THR A 95 8.00 -9.98 6.96
C THR A 95 7.43 -10.98 5.96
N VAL A 96 8.26 -11.85 5.40
CA VAL A 96 7.83 -12.88 4.44
C VAL A 96 6.87 -13.87 5.10
N ARG A 97 7.20 -14.41 6.27
CA ARG A 97 6.31 -15.33 7.01
C ARG A 97 4.97 -14.71 7.35
N ARG A 98 4.97 -13.47 7.86
CA ARG A 98 3.73 -12.76 8.17
C ARG A 98 2.86 -12.62 6.93
N ARG A 99 3.46 -12.27 5.79
CA ARG A 99 2.74 -12.07 4.52
C ARG A 99 2.15 -13.36 3.97
N LEU A 100 2.89 -14.46 4.02
CA LEU A 100 2.38 -15.75 3.59
C LEU A 100 1.16 -16.17 4.42
N ARG A 101 1.20 -15.92 5.74
CA ARG A 101 0.07 -16.18 6.66
C ARG A 101 -1.11 -15.24 6.46
N GLU A 102 -0.88 -13.95 6.19
CA GLU A 102 -1.95 -12.96 5.93
C GLU A 102 -2.72 -13.25 4.63
N ALA A 103 -2.13 -14.00 3.72
CA ALA A 103 -2.73 -14.30 2.42
C ALA A 103 -3.40 -15.69 2.38
N ASP A 104 -3.34 -16.47 3.45
CA ASP A 104 -4.10 -17.72 3.63
C ASP A 104 -5.52 -17.41 4.09
#